data_AF-A0A7J4J121-F1
#
_entry.id   AF-A0A7J4J121-F1
#
_cell.length_a   1.000
_cell.length_b   1.000
_cell.length_c   1.000
_cell.angle_alpha   90.00
_cell.angle_beta   90.00
_cell.angle_gamma   90.00
#
_symmetry.space_group_name_H-M   'P 1'
#
loop_
_entity.id
_entity.type
_entity.pdbx_description
1 polymer ?
#
loop_
_entity_poly.entity_id
_entity_poly.type
_entity_poly.pdbx_seq_one_letter_code
_entity_poly.pdbx_strand_id
1 'polypeptide(L)'
;LGLGYANVGTLLMVQSIPYDSELGRTIAGALAAIMTGESYATSAEMAHALGAFHRYSENKESILRVIRNHRRAAYNQQDYEQLTIKPIALNQKLCPPKLLNAAHDTWDNALQWGEQWGYRNAQTTVIAPTGTIGLVMDCDTTGVEPDYALVKYKKLAGGGFFKIVNQSVPSALRILGYTQQQIEEIIVYCVGHGTLQDCPFINKESLHERGLTKEQINAVERELRSAMDIRYVFNTTTLGKESYTRLAQGKNGNVLNALGFSDAEITAVNEFICGTMTLEGAPHLKEEHYPIFDCANRCGSQGKRYIHPYGHLKMLAAVQPFISGAISKTINMPREWTVEQVKLAYYDAWTMMSKAVALYRDGSKLSQPLNTTLEENPELKKILDEKEEPTMRVKIQKKMQIGQRNLTLTALLEEGKSTSIAVAFDGLTPVQEAMTNALVNTVNLSLSHGLAPSLIAQHSLNVEGHPLVRELSAFLLELESSENKPSLSNGLAHENGFEHSQAIQQSKKKEEKASCRGCGATQLRQNGTCMLCEICGETSGCS
;
A
#
# COMPACT_ATOMS: atom_id res chain seq x y z
N LEU A 1 27.80 3.67 -2.69
CA LEU A 1 27.04 3.89 -1.44
C LEU A 1 25.73 4.57 -1.81
N GLY A 2 24.78 4.61 -0.88
CA GLY A 2 23.44 5.11 -1.11
C GLY A 2 22.87 5.78 0.14
N LEU A 3 23.47 6.90 0.53
CA LEU A 3 22.93 7.73 1.60
C LEU A 3 21.65 8.44 1.15
N GLY A 4 20.68 8.46 2.04
CA GLY A 4 19.41 9.14 1.86
C GLY A 4 18.89 9.61 3.21
N TYR A 5 17.76 10.30 3.20
CA TYR A 5 17.06 10.77 4.38
C TYR A 5 15.59 10.38 4.30
N ALA A 6 14.87 10.58 5.40
CA ALA A 6 13.42 10.48 5.46
C ALA A 6 12.84 11.75 6.09
N ASN A 7 11.51 11.80 6.18
CA ASN A 7 10.77 12.75 6.99
C ASN A 7 10.74 14.23 6.52
N VAL A 8 11.06 14.52 5.26
CA VAL A 8 11.02 15.91 4.76
C VAL A 8 9.59 16.47 4.76
N GLY A 9 8.57 15.67 4.48
CA GLY A 9 7.18 16.14 4.53
C GLY A 9 6.79 16.63 5.93
N THR A 10 7.14 15.85 6.95
CA THR A 10 6.97 16.22 8.36
C THR A 10 7.75 17.45 8.73
N LEU A 11 9.03 17.55 8.33
CA LEU A 11 9.85 18.73 8.61
C LEU A 11 9.19 20.01 8.10
N LEU A 12 8.70 20.00 6.86
CA LEU A 12 8.02 21.15 6.26
C LEU A 12 6.73 21.48 7.00
N MET A 13 5.90 20.47 7.28
CA MET A 13 4.64 20.67 8.01
C MET A 13 4.88 21.27 9.39
N VAL A 14 5.82 20.71 10.17
CA VAL A 14 6.17 21.22 11.51
C VAL A 14 6.69 22.66 11.44
N GLN A 15 7.40 23.04 10.38
CA GLN A 15 7.83 24.42 10.15
C GLN A 15 6.73 25.33 9.60
N SER A 16 5.50 24.82 9.46
CA SER A 16 4.36 25.54 8.90
C SER A 16 4.57 25.98 7.46
N ILE A 17 5.30 25.17 6.69
CA ILE A 17 5.62 25.40 5.28
C ILE A 17 4.80 24.40 4.44
N PRO A 18 3.94 24.87 3.51
CA PRO A 18 3.24 23.99 2.60
C PRO A 18 4.20 23.13 1.79
N TYR A 19 3.93 21.82 1.73
CA TYR A 19 4.77 20.89 0.97
C TYR A 19 4.87 21.28 -0.51
N ASP A 20 3.73 21.63 -1.14
CA ASP A 20 3.66 22.12 -2.52
C ASP A 20 3.88 23.64 -2.61
N SER A 21 4.94 24.13 -1.98
CA SER A 21 5.38 25.53 -2.11
C SER A 21 6.78 25.62 -2.71
N GLU A 22 7.10 26.76 -3.32
CA GLU A 22 8.45 27.06 -3.80
C GLU A 22 9.48 27.01 -2.65
N LEU A 23 9.11 27.51 -1.47
CA LEU A 23 9.97 27.46 -0.28
C LEU A 23 10.20 26.01 0.18
N GLY A 24 9.14 25.20 0.27
CA GLY A 24 9.24 23.80 0.66
C GLY A 24 10.14 22.99 -0.28
N ARG A 25 9.96 23.18 -1.60
CA ARG A 25 10.84 22.60 -2.62
C ARG A 25 12.29 23.06 -2.49
N THR A 26 12.50 24.35 -2.22
CA THR A 26 13.83 24.93 -2.07
C THR A 26 14.56 24.36 -0.85
N ILE A 27 13.88 24.22 0.29
CA ILE A 27 14.44 23.61 1.51
C ILE A 27 14.78 22.14 1.24
N ALA A 28 13.88 21.37 0.63
CA ALA A 28 14.13 19.97 0.31
C ALA A 28 15.34 19.80 -0.64
N GLY A 29 15.43 20.64 -1.68
CA GLY A 29 16.58 20.66 -2.59
C GLY A 29 17.88 21.03 -1.87
N ALA A 30 17.86 22.01 -0.97
CA ALA A 30 19.03 22.42 -0.19
C ALA A 30 19.53 21.30 0.73
N LEU A 31 18.63 20.60 1.43
CA LEU A 31 18.99 19.47 2.28
C LEU A 31 19.66 18.34 1.48
N ALA A 32 19.13 18.04 0.30
CA ALA A 32 19.74 17.06 -0.61
C ALA A 32 21.09 17.54 -1.16
N ALA A 33 21.22 18.83 -1.46
CA ALA A 33 22.47 19.44 -1.91
C ALA A 33 23.56 19.30 -0.85
N ILE A 34 23.27 19.66 0.40
CA ILE A 34 24.19 19.54 1.52
C ILE A 34 24.59 18.08 1.75
N MET A 35 23.62 17.17 1.86
CA MET A 35 23.89 15.75 2.12
C MET A 35 24.81 15.17 1.03
N THR A 36 24.50 15.39 -0.24
CA THR A 36 25.27 14.79 -1.34
C THR A 36 26.62 15.48 -1.54
N GLY A 37 26.68 16.82 -1.43
CA GLY A 37 27.92 17.57 -1.49
C GLY A 37 28.88 17.11 -0.40
N GLU A 38 28.43 17.06 0.85
CA GLU A 38 29.23 16.59 1.99
C GLU A 38 29.67 15.13 1.81
N SER A 39 28.79 14.28 1.27
CA SER A 39 29.13 12.88 1.01
C SER A 39 30.24 12.74 -0.04
N TYR A 40 30.26 13.58 -1.08
CA TYR A 40 31.33 13.58 -2.08
C TYR A 40 32.61 14.23 -1.57
N ALA A 41 32.51 15.30 -0.78
CA ALA A 41 33.65 15.91 -0.10
C ALA A 41 34.34 14.90 0.83
N THR A 42 33.56 14.21 1.68
CA THR A 42 34.04 13.11 2.53
C THR A 42 34.62 11.97 1.68
N SER A 43 33.99 11.63 0.54
CA SER A 43 34.52 10.60 -0.35
C SER A 43 35.88 10.97 -0.95
N ALA A 44 36.12 12.26 -1.21
CA ALA A 44 37.40 12.75 -1.68
C ALA A 44 38.46 12.76 -0.57
N GLU A 45 38.09 13.17 0.65
CA GLU A 45 38.94 13.05 1.82
C GLU A 45 39.35 11.58 2.08
N MET A 46 38.41 10.64 1.99
CA MET A 46 38.72 9.22 2.07
C MET A 46 39.66 8.75 0.95
N ALA A 47 39.53 9.31 -0.26
CA ALA A 47 40.42 8.97 -1.38
C ALA A 47 41.85 9.45 -1.13
N HIS A 48 42.04 10.58 -0.44
CA HIS A 48 43.35 11.06 -0.03
C HIS A 48 44.08 10.02 0.84
N ALA A 49 43.38 9.44 1.82
CA ALA A 49 43.97 8.49 2.75
C ALA A 49 44.03 7.04 2.21
N LEU A 50 43.03 6.62 1.43
CA LEU A 50 42.82 5.20 1.06
C LEU A 50 42.96 4.92 -0.45
N GLY A 51 43.18 5.96 -1.25
CA GLY A 51 43.11 5.92 -2.71
C GLY A 51 41.66 5.98 -3.24
N ALA A 52 41.50 6.47 -4.47
CA ALA A 52 40.22 6.51 -5.17
C ALA A 52 39.66 5.11 -5.47
N PHE A 53 38.41 5.03 -5.94
CA PHE A 53 37.84 3.74 -6.38
C PHE A 53 38.60 3.14 -7.57
N HIS A 54 38.56 1.81 -7.70
CA HIS A 54 39.41 1.03 -8.62
C HIS A 54 39.48 1.55 -10.07
N ARG A 55 38.36 1.99 -10.65
CA ARG A 55 38.28 2.50 -12.03
C ARG A 55 38.20 4.04 -12.12
N TYR A 56 38.70 4.76 -11.12
CA TYR A 56 38.61 6.22 -11.11
C TYR A 56 39.36 6.85 -12.30
N SER A 57 40.54 6.37 -12.65
CA SER A 57 41.33 6.92 -13.76
C SER A 57 40.56 6.92 -15.09
N GLU A 58 39.80 5.86 -15.37
CA GLU A 58 38.96 5.76 -16.57
C GLU A 58 37.71 6.64 -16.48
N ASN A 59 37.21 6.89 -15.27
CA ASN A 59 35.96 7.60 -15.02
C ASN A 59 36.15 9.09 -14.68
N LYS A 60 37.40 9.55 -14.46
CA LYS A 60 37.76 10.86 -13.91
C LYS A 60 37.03 12.01 -14.59
N GLU A 61 37.09 12.09 -15.91
CA GLU A 61 36.44 13.17 -16.66
C GLU A 61 34.91 13.14 -16.51
N SER A 62 34.31 11.94 -16.47
CA SER A 62 32.87 11.79 -16.34
C SER A 62 32.37 12.17 -14.94
N ILE A 63 33.05 11.73 -13.89
CA ILE A 63 32.63 12.05 -12.51
C ILE A 63 32.88 13.53 -12.18
N LEU A 64 34.00 14.11 -12.60
CA LEU A 64 34.25 15.54 -12.39
C LEU A 64 33.22 16.41 -13.13
N ARG A 65 32.81 16.03 -14.35
CA ARG A 65 31.70 16.68 -15.06
C ARG A 65 30.40 16.62 -14.26
N VAL A 66 30.06 15.45 -13.70
CA VAL A 66 28.84 15.26 -12.88
C VAL A 66 28.90 16.16 -11.64
N ILE A 67 30.04 16.21 -10.95
CA ILE A 67 30.22 17.04 -9.75
C ILE A 67 30.13 18.54 -10.08
N ARG A 68 30.76 19.00 -11.18
CA ARG A 68 30.60 20.38 -11.64
C ARG A 68 29.15 20.72 -11.96
N ASN A 69 28.40 19.82 -12.59
CA ASN A 69 26.98 20.04 -12.86
C ASN A 69 26.12 20.09 -11.59
N HIS A 70 26.39 19.24 -10.59
CA HIS A 70 25.72 19.34 -9.28
C HIS A 70 26.00 20.69 -8.61
N ARG A 71 27.27 21.12 -8.61
CA ARG A 71 27.67 22.44 -8.11
C ARG A 71 26.97 23.58 -8.86
N ARG A 72 26.91 23.53 -10.20
CA ARG A 72 26.17 24.51 -11.01
C ARG A 72 24.70 24.59 -10.60
N ALA A 73 24.05 23.45 -10.34
CA ALA A 73 22.68 23.43 -9.84
C ALA A 73 22.55 24.08 -8.45
N ALA A 74 23.53 23.90 -7.55
CA ALA A 74 23.55 24.53 -6.23
C ALA A 74 23.69 26.06 -6.31
N TYR A 75 24.47 26.56 -7.29
CA TYR A 75 24.67 27.98 -7.56
C TYR A 75 23.65 28.59 -8.53
N ASN A 76 22.71 27.80 -9.06
CA ASN A 76 21.79 28.19 -10.13
C ASN A 76 22.48 28.75 -11.39
N GLN A 77 23.62 28.17 -11.74
CA GLN A 77 24.32 28.41 -12.99
C GLN A 77 23.68 27.59 -14.13
N GLN A 78 23.76 28.10 -15.36
CA GLN A 78 22.99 27.59 -16.51
C GLN A 78 23.84 26.92 -17.59
N ASP A 79 25.16 26.99 -17.46
CA ASP A 79 26.21 26.49 -18.34
C ASP A 79 26.57 25.02 -18.05
N TYR A 80 25.56 24.15 -17.94
CA TYR A 80 25.75 22.73 -17.67
C TYR A 80 26.56 22.02 -18.78
N GLU A 81 27.46 21.12 -18.38
CA GLU A 81 28.25 20.31 -19.29
C GLU A 81 27.48 19.08 -19.76
N GLN A 82 27.30 18.95 -21.07
CA GLN A 82 26.72 17.77 -21.74
C GLN A 82 25.32 17.37 -21.21
N LEU A 83 24.49 18.34 -20.86
CA LEU A 83 23.07 18.13 -20.55
C LEU A 83 22.18 18.69 -21.64
N THR A 84 21.26 17.88 -22.16
CA THR A 84 20.23 18.29 -23.13
C THR A 84 19.01 18.86 -22.43
N ILE A 85 18.66 18.32 -21.26
CA ILE A 85 17.58 18.81 -20.38
C ILE A 85 18.24 19.37 -19.13
N LYS A 86 17.89 20.60 -18.77
CA LYS A 86 18.47 21.29 -17.61
C LYS A 86 17.70 20.92 -16.33
N PRO A 87 18.41 20.73 -15.21
CA PRO A 87 17.76 20.44 -13.92
C PRO A 87 17.06 21.67 -13.35
N ILE A 88 16.16 21.44 -12.38
CA ILE A 88 15.64 22.50 -11.53
C ILE A 88 16.70 22.89 -10.50
N ALA A 89 17.37 24.01 -10.72
CA ALA A 89 18.41 24.49 -9.82
C ALA A 89 17.87 25.02 -8.48
N LEU A 90 18.75 25.11 -7.48
CA LEU A 90 18.41 25.63 -6.16
C LEU A 90 18.02 27.11 -6.24
N ASN A 91 16.89 27.48 -5.63
CA ASN A 91 16.41 28.86 -5.64
C ASN A 91 17.24 29.72 -4.68
N GLN A 92 18.15 30.54 -5.24
CA GLN A 92 19.08 31.38 -4.48
C GLN A 92 18.38 32.46 -3.63
N LYS A 93 17.17 32.88 -4.00
CA LYS A 93 16.44 33.96 -3.30
C LYS A 93 15.59 33.44 -2.15
N LEU A 94 14.95 32.28 -2.34
CA LEU A 94 14.05 31.69 -1.34
C LEU A 94 14.78 30.78 -0.35
N CYS A 95 15.97 30.28 -0.69
CA CYS A 95 16.70 29.37 0.20
C CYS A 95 17.12 30.10 1.48
N PRO A 96 16.85 29.55 2.67
CA PRO A 96 17.37 30.10 3.92
C PRO A 96 18.89 30.27 3.85
N PRO A 97 19.46 31.44 4.21
CA PRO A 97 20.88 31.73 3.97
C PRO A 97 21.85 30.69 4.54
N LYS A 98 21.56 30.13 5.71
CA LYS A 98 22.38 29.08 6.33
C LYS A 98 22.40 27.79 5.49
N LEU A 99 21.25 27.39 4.93
CA LEU A 99 21.17 26.21 4.07
C LEU A 99 21.83 26.48 2.72
N LEU A 100 21.67 27.69 2.18
CA LEU A 100 22.28 28.07 0.91
C LEU A 100 23.80 28.05 1.00
N ASN A 101 24.37 28.69 2.01
CA ASN A 101 25.82 28.73 2.21
C ASN A 101 26.38 27.32 2.42
N ALA A 102 25.75 26.50 3.27
CA ALA A 102 26.18 25.11 3.45
C ALA A 102 26.11 24.30 2.15
N ALA A 103 25.07 24.49 1.33
CA ALA A 103 24.99 23.83 0.03
C ALA A 103 26.13 24.28 -0.91
N HIS A 104 26.49 25.56 -0.92
CA HIS A 104 27.61 26.07 -1.71
C HIS A 104 28.95 25.51 -1.22
N ASP A 105 29.23 25.63 0.07
CA ASP A 105 30.50 25.21 0.70
C ASP A 105 30.77 23.71 0.45
N THR A 106 29.74 22.87 0.64
CA THR A 106 29.88 21.42 0.46
C THR A 106 30.17 21.02 -0.99
N TRP A 107 29.57 21.69 -1.97
CA TRP A 107 29.85 21.43 -3.38
C TRP A 107 31.18 22.02 -3.86
N ASP A 108 31.62 23.13 -3.27
CA ASP A 108 32.97 23.69 -3.51
C ASP A 108 34.04 22.71 -3.01
N ASN A 109 33.90 22.23 -1.78
CA ASN A 109 34.81 21.24 -1.20
C ASN A 109 34.79 19.93 -2.00
N ALA A 110 33.60 19.42 -2.36
CA ALA A 110 33.46 18.21 -3.16
C ALA A 110 34.24 18.29 -4.48
N LEU A 111 34.13 19.42 -5.19
CA LEU A 111 34.84 19.63 -6.44
C LEU A 111 36.35 19.80 -6.22
N GLN A 112 36.75 20.72 -5.33
CA GLN A 112 38.15 21.05 -5.09
C GLN A 112 38.96 19.83 -4.65
N TRP A 113 38.47 19.10 -3.66
CA TRP A 113 39.16 17.92 -3.13
C TRP A 113 39.10 16.75 -4.11
N GLY A 114 37.98 16.59 -4.82
CA GLY A 114 37.83 15.57 -5.84
C GLY A 114 38.77 15.74 -7.04
N GLU A 115 39.05 16.98 -7.45
CA GLU A 115 40.05 17.28 -8.48
C GLU A 115 41.47 16.90 -8.01
N GLN A 116 41.77 17.14 -6.73
CA GLN A 116 43.09 16.89 -6.16
C GLN A 116 43.36 15.42 -5.84
N TRP A 117 42.38 14.71 -5.27
CA TRP A 117 42.57 13.37 -4.69
C TRP A 117 41.72 12.27 -5.35
N GLY A 118 40.74 12.66 -6.17
CA GLY A 118 39.72 11.74 -6.67
C GLY A 118 38.66 11.42 -5.63
N TYR A 119 37.85 10.38 -5.88
CA TYR A 119 36.77 9.96 -4.98
C TYR A 119 36.90 8.49 -4.61
N ARG A 120 36.59 8.16 -3.36
CA ARG A 120 36.57 6.77 -2.88
C ARG A 120 35.34 6.01 -3.38
N ASN A 121 34.26 6.72 -3.72
CA ASN A 121 32.97 6.14 -4.09
C ASN A 121 32.48 6.73 -5.43
N ALA A 122 32.13 5.86 -6.37
CA ALA A 122 31.56 6.27 -7.66
C ALA A 122 30.14 6.86 -7.53
N GLN A 123 29.40 6.45 -6.50
CA GLN A 123 28.08 6.98 -6.13
C GLN A 123 27.99 7.05 -4.61
N THR A 124 27.41 8.13 -4.10
CA THR A 124 27.32 8.41 -2.66
C THR A 124 25.89 8.39 -2.14
N THR A 125 24.90 8.79 -2.95
CA THR A 125 23.54 9.09 -2.49
C THR A 125 22.45 8.44 -3.33
N VAL A 126 21.39 7.98 -2.67
CA VAL A 126 20.15 7.46 -3.26
C VAL A 126 19.04 7.60 -2.21
N ILE A 127 17.87 8.09 -2.58
CA ILE A 127 16.73 8.14 -1.66
C ILE A 127 15.91 6.87 -1.88
N ALA A 128 16.16 5.85 -1.07
CA ALA A 128 15.45 4.58 -1.11
C ALA A 128 14.12 4.62 -0.34
N PRO A 129 13.21 3.64 -0.56
CA PRO A 129 12.04 3.48 0.29
C PRO A 129 12.44 3.29 1.75
N THR A 130 11.86 4.09 2.64
CA THR A 130 12.14 4.04 4.08
C THR A 130 10.98 3.45 4.88
N GLY A 131 10.16 2.58 4.28
CA GLY A 131 8.94 2.06 4.90
C GLY A 131 9.14 1.43 6.28
N THR A 132 9.94 0.36 6.37
CA THR A 132 10.16 -0.34 7.65
C THR A 132 10.98 0.49 8.63
N ILE A 133 12.08 1.10 8.17
CA ILE A 133 12.99 1.87 9.04
C ILE A 133 12.39 3.19 9.49
N GLY A 134 11.54 3.82 8.68
CA GLY A 134 10.84 5.05 9.03
C GLY A 134 9.89 4.84 10.20
N LEU A 135 9.25 3.68 10.28
CA LEU A 135 8.45 3.32 11.46
C LEU A 135 9.31 3.15 12.72
N VAL A 136 10.51 2.59 12.59
CA VAL A 136 11.44 2.44 13.72
C VAL A 136 11.99 3.80 14.18
N MET A 137 12.18 4.73 13.25
CA MET A 137 12.66 6.09 13.50
C MET A 137 11.55 7.08 13.88
N ASP A 138 10.30 6.62 13.97
CA ASP A 138 9.13 7.46 14.23
C ASP A 138 8.94 8.60 13.21
N CYS A 139 9.21 8.32 11.93
CA CYS A 139 8.94 9.24 10.83
C CYS A 139 7.48 9.14 10.39
N ASP A 140 6.74 10.25 10.36
CA ASP A 140 5.39 10.26 9.76
C ASP A 140 5.44 10.14 8.23
N THR A 141 6.54 10.63 7.63
CA THR A 141 6.74 10.68 6.18
C THR A 141 8.00 9.93 5.74
N THR A 142 7.90 9.20 4.63
CA THR A 142 9.00 8.40 4.10
C THR A 142 9.80 9.19 3.08
N GLY A 143 11.14 9.12 3.12
CA GLY A 143 11.98 9.75 2.10
C GLY A 143 11.70 11.25 1.92
N VAL A 144 11.26 11.58 0.70
CA VAL A 144 10.78 12.91 0.28
C VAL A 144 9.26 12.94 0.08
N GLU A 145 8.51 11.98 0.58
CA GLU A 145 7.05 11.97 0.48
C GLU A 145 6.42 13.06 1.35
N PRO A 146 5.27 13.63 0.93
CA PRO A 146 4.42 14.33 1.87
C PRO A 146 3.73 13.30 2.78
N ASP A 147 2.98 13.81 3.75
CA ASP A 147 2.14 12.92 4.54
C ASP A 147 1.05 12.28 3.68
N TYR A 148 0.76 11.00 3.90
CA TYR A 148 -0.23 10.26 3.10
C TYR A 148 -1.66 10.70 3.42
N ALA A 149 -1.95 10.91 4.72
CA ALA A 149 -3.18 11.47 5.27
C ALA A 149 -2.97 11.85 6.75
N LEU A 150 -3.76 12.80 7.26
CA LEU A 150 -3.66 13.28 8.64
C LEU A 150 -4.01 12.21 9.68
N VAL A 151 -4.96 11.34 9.34
CA VAL A 151 -5.32 10.16 10.12
C VAL A 151 -5.28 8.95 9.19
N LYS A 152 -4.57 7.89 9.60
CA LYS A 152 -4.35 6.69 8.80
C LYS A 152 -4.68 5.45 9.61
N TYR A 153 -5.02 4.38 8.91
CA TYR A 153 -5.28 3.08 9.53
C TYR A 153 -4.34 2.03 8.95
N LYS A 154 -3.59 1.35 9.83
CA LYS A 154 -2.73 0.23 9.47
C LYS A 154 -3.43 -1.09 9.82
N LYS A 155 -3.58 -1.98 8.84
CA LYS A 155 -4.10 -3.33 9.08
C LYS A 155 -3.04 -4.19 9.79
N LEU A 156 -3.45 -4.91 10.83
CA LEU A 156 -2.58 -5.83 11.56
C LEU A 156 -2.67 -7.26 10.98
N ALA A 157 -1.58 -8.02 11.09
CA ALA A 157 -1.51 -9.40 10.58
C ALA A 157 -2.53 -10.34 11.26
N GLY A 158 -2.96 -10.03 12.49
CA GLY A 158 -3.99 -10.77 13.22
C GLY A 158 -5.42 -10.28 13.01
N GLY A 159 -5.66 -9.37 12.06
CA GLY A 159 -6.93 -8.66 11.91
C GLY A 159 -7.01 -7.39 12.76
N GLY A 160 -7.97 -6.51 12.43
CA GLY A 160 -8.12 -5.20 13.06
C GLY A 160 -7.22 -4.11 12.48
N PHE A 161 -7.40 -2.89 12.99
CA PHE A 161 -6.73 -1.68 12.51
C PHE A 161 -6.08 -0.92 13.66
N PHE A 162 -4.95 -0.29 13.37
CA PHE A 162 -4.27 0.65 14.25
C PHE A 162 -4.41 2.06 13.68
N LYS A 163 -5.07 2.95 14.43
CA LYS A 163 -5.24 4.37 14.10
C LYS A 163 -3.92 5.10 14.36
N ILE A 164 -3.38 5.75 13.33
CA ILE A 164 -2.19 6.58 13.37
C ILE A 164 -2.64 8.01 13.12
N VAL A 165 -2.35 8.90 14.06
CA VAL A 165 -2.67 10.32 13.96
C VAL A 165 -1.37 11.09 13.75
N ASN A 166 -1.34 11.98 12.76
CA ASN A 166 -0.20 12.86 12.54
C ASN A 166 0.07 13.74 13.77
N GLN A 167 1.28 13.64 14.32
CA GLN A 167 1.69 14.39 15.51
C GLN A 167 2.31 15.75 15.18
N SER A 168 2.48 16.06 13.89
CA SER A 168 3.04 17.30 13.38
C SER A 168 2.05 18.47 13.39
N VAL A 169 0.74 18.20 13.27
CA VAL A 169 -0.31 19.24 13.22
C VAL A 169 -0.26 20.19 14.42
N PRO A 170 -0.22 19.73 15.70
CA PRO A 170 -0.17 20.64 16.84
C PRO A 170 1.06 21.56 16.83
N SER A 171 2.22 21.04 16.40
CA SER A 171 3.46 21.82 16.34
C SER A 171 3.40 22.92 15.29
N ALA A 172 2.87 22.60 14.11
CA ALA A 172 2.65 23.57 13.05
C ALA A 172 1.69 24.69 13.49
N LEU A 173 0.58 24.33 14.13
CA LEU A 173 -0.40 25.30 14.63
C LEU A 173 0.18 26.22 15.71
N ARG A 174 1.05 25.72 16.60
CA ARG A 174 1.78 26.57 17.57
C ARG A 174 2.65 27.61 16.87
N ILE A 175 3.38 27.22 15.84
CA ILE A 175 4.23 28.15 15.06
C ILE A 175 3.40 29.21 14.34
N LEU A 176 2.20 28.85 13.87
CA LEU A 176 1.23 29.76 13.26
C LEU A 176 0.54 30.70 14.27
N GLY A 177 0.79 30.52 15.58
CA GLY A 177 0.29 31.39 16.64
C GLY A 177 -1.09 31.04 17.18
N TYR A 178 -1.60 29.82 16.94
CA TYR A 178 -2.85 29.36 17.56
C TYR A 178 -2.64 29.09 19.05
N THR A 179 -3.66 29.42 19.86
CA THR A 179 -3.66 29.14 21.29
C THR A 179 -3.83 27.65 21.56
N GLN A 180 -3.43 27.19 22.75
CA GLN A 180 -3.57 25.78 23.15
C GLN A 180 -5.02 25.28 23.04
N GLN A 181 -6.00 26.10 23.44
CA GLN A 181 -7.41 25.75 23.32
C GLN A 181 -7.85 25.60 21.86
N GLN A 182 -7.47 26.54 20.98
CA GLN A 182 -7.80 26.43 19.55
C GLN A 182 -7.18 25.18 18.93
N ILE A 183 -5.94 24.84 19.30
CA ILE A 183 -5.28 23.63 18.83
C ILE A 183 -6.05 22.39 19.27
N GLU A 184 -6.45 22.30 20.53
CA GLU A 184 -7.24 21.17 21.04
C GLU A 184 -8.56 21.02 20.29
N GLU A 185 -9.29 22.12 20.07
CA GLU A 185 -10.55 22.10 19.32
C GLU A 185 -10.35 21.69 17.84
N ILE A 186 -9.27 22.14 17.19
CA ILE A 186 -8.90 21.74 15.82
C ILE A 186 -8.53 20.24 15.76
N ILE A 187 -7.76 19.75 16.72
CA ILE A 187 -7.32 18.35 16.76
C ILE A 187 -8.52 17.43 17.04
N VAL A 188 -9.39 17.79 17.98
CA VAL A 188 -10.61 17.04 18.28
C VAL A 188 -11.54 16.99 17.07
N TYR A 189 -11.67 18.09 16.31
CA TYR A 189 -12.42 18.08 15.05
C TYR A 189 -11.91 17.03 14.06
N CYS A 190 -10.60 16.88 13.93
CA CYS A 190 -9.97 15.95 13.00
C CYS A 190 -9.99 14.50 13.49
N VAL A 191 -9.64 14.27 14.77
CA VAL A 191 -9.37 12.94 15.35
C VAL A 191 -10.58 12.36 16.07
N GLY A 192 -11.56 13.19 16.41
CA GLY A 192 -12.73 12.83 17.19
C GLY A 192 -12.46 12.72 18.69
N HIS A 193 -13.55 12.71 19.46
CA HIS A 193 -13.51 12.62 20.91
C HIS A 193 -13.13 11.21 21.41
N GLY A 194 -13.40 10.17 20.63
CA GLY A 194 -13.11 8.78 20.99
C GLY A 194 -13.84 8.29 22.25
N THR A 195 -15.02 8.84 22.56
CA THR A 195 -15.82 8.51 23.75
C THR A 195 -17.32 8.67 23.50
N LEU A 196 -18.16 7.92 24.21
CA LEU A 196 -19.62 8.14 24.23
C LEU A 196 -20.03 9.30 25.14
N GLN A 197 -19.11 9.85 25.93
CA GLN A 197 -19.39 10.99 26.79
C GLN A 197 -19.78 12.20 25.94
N ASP A 198 -20.91 12.83 26.30
CA ASP A 198 -21.48 14.00 25.63
C ASP A 198 -21.81 13.78 24.14
N CYS A 199 -21.83 12.51 23.71
CA CYS A 199 -22.12 12.15 22.33
C CYS A 199 -23.63 12.31 22.03
N PRO A 200 -24.00 12.98 20.92
CA PRO A 200 -25.40 13.15 20.55
C PRO A 200 -25.98 11.83 20.05
N PHE A 201 -27.28 11.58 20.29
CA PHE A 201 -28.05 10.42 19.79
C PHE A 201 -27.64 9.04 20.33
N ILE A 202 -26.36 8.65 20.18
CA ILE A 202 -25.81 7.36 20.61
C ILE A 202 -24.86 7.58 21.78
N ASN A 203 -25.41 7.45 22.98
CA ASN A 203 -24.71 7.54 24.27
C ASN A 203 -25.03 6.34 25.17
N LYS A 204 -24.42 6.31 26.36
CA LYS A 204 -24.53 5.20 27.32
C LYS A 204 -25.99 4.91 27.69
N GLU A 205 -26.79 5.95 27.92
CA GLU A 205 -28.20 5.83 28.26
C GLU A 205 -29.00 5.24 27.10
N SER A 206 -28.86 5.81 25.90
CA SER A 206 -29.60 5.37 24.70
C SER A 206 -29.30 3.92 24.29
N LEU A 207 -28.05 3.47 24.49
CA LEU A 207 -27.62 2.09 24.21
C LEU A 207 -28.14 1.12 25.25
N HIS A 208 -28.17 1.53 26.53
CA HIS A 208 -28.73 0.74 27.61
C HIS A 208 -30.24 0.52 27.42
N GLU A 209 -30.98 1.57 27.08
CA GLU A 209 -32.42 1.50 26.75
C GLU A 209 -32.71 0.56 25.57
N ARG A 210 -31.77 0.42 24.64
CA ARG A 210 -31.85 -0.45 23.46
C ARG A 210 -31.31 -1.86 23.71
N GLY A 211 -31.04 -2.21 24.97
CA GLY A 211 -30.78 -3.58 25.40
C GLY A 211 -29.32 -4.01 25.36
N LEU A 212 -28.37 -3.08 25.38
CA LEU A 212 -26.97 -3.36 25.69
C LEU A 212 -26.73 -3.32 27.20
N THR A 213 -25.91 -4.24 27.72
CA THR A 213 -25.54 -4.23 29.14
C THR A 213 -24.44 -3.21 29.41
N LYS A 214 -24.23 -2.87 30.69
CA LYS A 214 -23.16 -1.97 31.11
C LYS A 214 -21.77 -2.48 30.72
N GLU A 215 -21.56 -3.80 30.79
CA GLU A 215 -20.31 -4.46 30.40
C GLU A 215 -20.03 -4.30 28.90
N GLN A 216 -21.08 -4.43 28.08
CA GLN A 216 -20.99 -4.26 26.63
C GLN A 216 -20.72 -2.80 26.25
N ILE A 217 -21.38 -1.86 26.90
CA ILE A 217 -21.14 -0.42 26.70
C ILE A 217 -19.69 -0.08 27.07
N ASN A 218 -19.17 -0.61 28.19
CA ASN A 218 -17.78 -0.42 28.58
C ASN A 218 -16.80 -1.12 27.61
N ALA A 219 -17.19 -2.22 26.95
CA ALA A 219 -16.39 -2.84 25.89
C ALA A 219 -16.35 -1.94 24.64
N VAL A 220 -17.50 -1.43 24.21
CA VAL A 220 -17.59 -0.45 23.12
C VAL A 220 -16.73 0.77 23.40
N GLU A 221 -16.87 1.38 24.58
CA GLU A 221 -16.11 2.57 25.00
C GLU A 221 -14.59 2.41 24.86
N ARG A 222 -14.05 1.21 25.16
CA ARG A 222 -12.61 0.93 25.08
C ARG A 222 -12.08 0.93 23.64
N GLU A 223 -12.91 0.56 22.69
CA GLU A 223 -12.53 0.41 21.28
C GLU A 223 -12.71 1.70 20.45
N LEU A 224 -13.44 2.70 20.98
CA LEU A 224 -13.79 3.92 20.23
C LEU A 224 -12.57 4.73 19.78
N ARG A 225 -11.51 4.80 20.60
CA ARG A 225 -10.31 5.60 20.29
C ARG A 225 -9.57 5.11 19.04
N SER A 226 -9.59 3.81 18.80
CA SER A 226 -8.97 3.17 17.64
C SER A 226 -9.93 2.99 16.46
N ALA A 227 -11.21 3.33 16.63
CA ALA A 227 -12.22 3.12 15.61
C ALA A 227 -11.94 3.96 14.36
N MET A 228 -12.13 3.33 13.20
CA MET A 228 -12.21 4.02 11.91
C MET A 228 -13.62 4.49 11.62
N ASP A 229 -14.60 3.68 12.03
CA ASP A 229 -16.00 3.98 11.93
C ASP A 229 -16.73 3.32 13.09
N ILE A 230 -17.68 4.03 13.72
CA ILE A 230 -18.40 3.53 14.89
C ILE A 230 -19.11 2.20 14.59
N ARG A 231 -19.60 2.00 13.37
CA ARG A 231 -20.34 0.79 12.98
C ARG A 231 -19.51 -0.48 13.20
N TYR A 232 -18.19 -0.41 13.10
CA TYR A 232 -17.30 -1.56 13.29
C TYR A 232 -17.00 -1.89 14.74
N VAL A 233 -17.27 -0.97 15.66
CA VAL A 233 -17.08 -1.23 17.09
C VAL A 233 -18.14 -2.20 17.59
N PHE A 234 -19.35 -2.14 17.02
CA PHE A 234 -20.47 -3.01 17.35
C PHE A 234 -20.39 -4.34 16.59
N ASN A 235 -19.36 -5.15 16.89
CA ASN A 235 -19.10 -6.43 16.24
C ASN A 235 -19.22 -7.63 17.22
N THR A 236 -19.08 -8.86 16.70
CA THR A 236 -19.19 -10.09 17.50
C THR A 236 -18.15 -10.24 18.60
N THR A 237 -16.96 -9.64 18.44
CA THR A 237 -15.87 -9.69 19.41
C THR A 237 -16.13 -8.72 20.56
N THR A 238 -16.57 -7.50 20.25
CA THR A 238 -16.89 -6.47 21.25
C THR A 238 -18.16 -6.79 22.04
N LEU A 239 -19.22 -7.25 21.36
CA LEU A 239 -20.54 -7.47 21.97
C LEU A 239 -20.77 -8.91 22.42
N GLY A 240 -19.99 -9.87 21.91
CA GLY A 240 -20.23 -11.30 22.04
C GLY A 240 -21.21 -11.84 20.99
N LYS A 241 -20.96 -13.05 20.47
CA LYS A 241 -21.74 -13.65 19.35
C LYS A 241 -23.24 -13.73 19.61
N GLU A 242 -23.65 -14.17 20.80
CA GLU A 242 -25.08 -14.31 21.14
C GLU A 242 -25.79 -12.96 21.18
N SER A 243 -25.19 -11.98 21.84
CA SER A 243 -25.75 -10.63 21.92
C SER A 243 -25.74 -9.92 20.58
N TYR A 244 -24.66 -10.04 19.80
CA TYR A 244 -24.60 -9.52 18.44
C TYR A 244 -25.75 -10.07 17.59
N THR A 245 -25.96 -11.39 17.61
CA THR A 245 -27.04 -12.05 16.84
C THR A 245 -28.42 -11.57 17.29
N ARG A 246 -28.64 -11.45 18.61
CA ARG A 246 -29.87 -10.92 19.20
C ARG A 246 -30.15 -9.49 18.77
N LEU A 247 -29.13 -8.62 18.80
CA LEU A 247 -29.26 -7.20 18.50
C LEU A 247 -29.34 -6.91 17.00
N ALA A 248 -28.64 -7.68 16.16
CA ALA A 248 -28.69 -7.56 14.70
C ALA A 248 -30.02 -8.05 14.09
N GLN A 249 -30.81 -8.84 14.84
CA GLN A 249 -32.14 -9.34 14.43
C GLN A 249 -32.17 -10.04 13.06
N GLY A 250 -31.08 -10.70 12.67
CA GLY A 250 -30.97 -11.38 11.37
C GLY A 250 -30.96 -10.46 10.14
N LYS A 251 -30.90 -9.13 10.33
CA LYS A 251 -30.66 -8.18 9.24
C LYS A 251 -29.18 -8.23 8.87
N ASN A 252 -28.87 -8.41 7.58
CA ASN A 252 -27.52 -8.20 7.06
C ASN A 252 -27.24 -6.70 7.07
N GLY A 253 -26.62 -6.19 8.13
CA GLY A 253 -26.36 -4.76 8.29
C GLY A 253 -25.76 -4.40 9.65
N ASN A 254 -25.38 -3.14 9.78
CA ASN A 254 -24.84 -2.52 10.97
C ASN A 254 -25.82 -2.61 12.17
N VAL A 255 -25.34 -3.10 13.32
CA VAL A 255 -26.12 -3.29 14.55
C VAL A 255 -26.82 -2.00 14.97
N LEU A 256 -26.21 -0.83 14.78
CA LEU A 256 -26.80 0.45 15.15
C LEU A 256 -28.13 0.72 14.40
N ASN A 257 -28.22 0.37 13.13
CA ASN A 257 -29.48 0.50 12.38
C ASN A 257 -30.53 -0.51 12.89
N ALA A 258 -30.12 -1.71 13.27
CA ALA A 258 -31.03 -2.70 13.87
C ALA A 258 -31.56 -2.24 15.25
N LEU A 259 -30.78 -1.45 15.97
CA LEU A 259 -31.16 -0.77 17.22
C LEU A 259 -32.07 0.46 17.00
N GLY A 260 -32.39 0.80 15.74
CA GLY A 260 -33.33 1.86 15.39
C GLY A 260 -32.70 3.24 15.21
N PHE A 261 -31.37 3.36 15.17
CA PHE A 261 -30.70 4.61 14.80
C PHE A 261 -30.76 4.82 13.28
N SER A 262 -31.04 6.06 12.87
CA SER A 262 -31.00 6.47 11.47
C SER A 262 -29.56 6.64 10.96
N ASP A 263 -29.36 6.57 9.65
CA ASP A 263 -28.03 6.78 9.04
C ASP A 263 -27.49 8.19 9.31
N ALA A 264 -28.37 9.19 9.44
CA ALA A 264 -27.99 10.55 9.80
C ALA A 264 -27.44 10.65 11.23
N GLU A 265 -28.10 10.00 12.20
CA GLU A 265 -27.64 9.95 13.60
C GLU A 265 -26.31 9.20 13.70
N ILE A 266 -26.18 8.06 13.00
CA ILE A 266 -24.94 7.27 12.98
C ILE A 266 -23.79 8.08 12.37
N THR A 267 -24.05 8.85 11.31
CA THR A 267 -23.04 9.70 10.67
C THR A 267 -22.59 10.83 11.60
N ALA A 268 -23.53 11.53 12.24
CA ALA A 268 -23.21 12.60 13.19
C ALA A 268 -22.40 12.08 14.39
N VAL A 269 -22.77 10.91 14.92
CA VAL A 269 -22.02 10.24 15.98
C VAL A 269 -20.64 9.81 15.51
N ASN A 270 -20.53 9.28 14.29
CA ASN A 270 -19.25 8.86 13.73
C ASN A 270 -18.29 10.04 13.61
N GLU A 271 -18.76 11.19 13.15
CA GLU A 271 -17.96 12.41 13.09
C GLU A 271 -17.53 12.88 14.49
N PHE A 272 -18.42 12.83 15.48
CA PHE A 272 -18.08 13.18 16.85
C PHE A 272 -17.00 12.25 17.45
N ILE A 273 -17.15 10.94 17.29
CA ILE A 273 -16.29 9.95 17.94
C ILE A 273 -14.99 9.73 17.17
N CYS A 274 -15.09 9.49 15.86
CA CYS A 274 -13.97 9.12 15.02
C CYS A 274 -13.27 10.36 14.44
N GLY A 275 -13.95 11.51 14.38
CA GLY A 275 -13.47 12.74 13.78
C GLY A 275 -13.79 12.82 12.29
N THR A 276 -13.58 14.00 11.71
CA THR A 276 -13.77 14.24 10.28
C THR A 276 -12.60 13.71 9.43
N MET A 277 -11.48 13.36 10.09
CA MET A 277 -10.19 12.98 9.50
C MET A 277 -9.53 14.07 8.65
N THR A 278 -10.15 15.23 8.50
CA THR A 278 -9.62 16.40 7.79
C THR A 278 -9.53 17.60 8.73
N LEU A 279 -8.82 18.63 8.30
CA LEU A 279 -8.79 19.93 8.97
C LEU A 279 -9.59 20.98 8.20
N GLU A 280 -10.09 20.65 7.01
CA GLU A 280 -10.97 21.52 6.24
C GLU A 280 -12.26 21.78 7.02
N GLY A 281 -12.53 23.04 7.35
CA GLY A 281 -13.71 23.42 8.15
C GLY A 281 -13.52 23.25 9.66
N ALA A 282 -12.32 22.91 10.13
CA ALA A 282 -12.02 22.87 11.56
C ALA A 282 -12.24 24.26 12.20
N PRO A 283 -12.75 24.32 13.44
CA PRO A 283 -12.99 25.58 14.13
C PRO A 283 -11.67 26.36 14.26
N HIS A 284 -11.73 27.70 14.16
CA HIS A 284 -10.59 28.63 14.23
C HIS A 284 -9.58 28.56 13.09
N LEU A 285 -9.40 27.41 12.45
CA LEU A 285 -8.37 27.22 11.43
C LEU A 285 -8.67 28.10 10.21
N LYS A 286 -7.74 29.01 9.91
CA LYS A 286 -7.82 29.87 8.74
C LYS A 286 -7.55 29.09 7.46
N GLU A 287 -8.33 29.36 6.42
CA GLU A 287 -8.18 28.72 5.10
C GLU A 287 -6.79 28.93 4.48
N GLU A 288 -6.16 30.07 4.75
CA GLU A 288 -4.80 30.38 4.29
C GLU A 288 -3.74 29.40 4.81
N HIS A 289 -4.02 28.68 5.90
CA HIS A 289 -3.12 27.67 6.46
C HIS A 289 -3.42 26.24 5.97
N TYR A 290 -4.54 26.00 5.29
CA TYR A 290 -4.86 24.66 4.77
C TYR A 290 -3.74 24.02 3.95
N PRO A 291 -3.03 24.75 3.04
CA PRO A 291 -1.95 24.15 2.25
C PRO A 291 -0.82 23.52 3.06
N ILE A 292 -0.64 23.89 4.34
CA ILE A 292 0.37 23.32 5.24
C ILE A 292 0.02 21.85 5.58
N PHE A 293 -1.27 21.54 5.61
CA PHE A 293 -1.81 20.25 6.04
C PHE A 293 -2.32 19.38 4.89
N ASP A 294 -2.20 19.87 3.64
CA ASP A 294 -2.55 19.07 2.46
C ASP A 294 -1.68 17.80 2.42
N CYS A 295 -2.34 16.65 2.30
CA CYS A 295 -1.68 15.35 2.23
C CYS A 295 -1.65 14.81 0.79
N ALA A 296 -0.96 13.69 0.57
CA ALA A 296 -0.90 13.00 -0.72
C ALA A 296 -2.28 12.63 -1.27
N ASN A 297 -3.25 12.38 -0.39
CA ASN A 297 -4.63 12.07 -0.75
C ASN A 297 -5.61 12.94 0.06
N ARG A 298 -6.86 12.93 -0.40
CA ARG A 298 -7.98 13.50 0.36
C ARG A 298 -8.09 12.79 1.70
N CYS A 299 -8.28 13.58 2.76
CA CYS A 299 -8.37 13.08 4.12
C CYS A 299 -9.84 12.99 4.55
N GLY A 300 -10.27 11.81 4.99
CA GLY A 300 -11.68 11.58 5.35
C GLY A 300 -12.65 11.65 4.18
N SER A 301 -13.94 11.47 4.49
CA SER A 301 -15.02 11.52 3.50
C SER A 301 -15.36 12.95 3.07
N GLN A 302 -15.11 13.94 3.92
CA GLN A 302 -15.44 15.34 3.65
C GLN A 302 -14.28 16.14 3.03
N GLY A 303 -13.04 15.64 3.15
CA GLY A 303 -11.86 16.34 2.63
C GLY A 303 -11.85 16.43 1.11
N LYS A 304 -11.59 17.62 0.59
CA LYS A 304 -11.53 17.91 -0.84
C LYS A 304 -10.10 18.20 -1.30
N ARG A 305 -9.28 18.72 -0.39
CA ARG A 305 -7.90 19.12 -0.68
C ARG A 305 -6.95 17.94 -0.61
N TYR A 306 -5.93 18.02 -1.45
CA TYR A 306 -4.82 17.08 -1.53
C TYR A 306 -3.70 17.76 -2.32
N ILE A 307 -2.47 17.28 -2.15
CA ILE A 307 -1.33 17.73 -2.94
C ILE A 307 -1.54 17.25 -4.37
N HIS A 308 -1.65 18.20 -5.29
CA HIS A 308 -1.83 17.88 -6.71
C HIS A 308 -0.65 17.01 -7.20
N PRO A 309 -0.83 16.07 -8.15
CA PRO A 309 0.24 15.16 -8.55
C PRO A 309 1.49 15.89 -9.09
N TYR A 310 1.32 17.08 -9.67
CA TYR A 310 2.44 17.94 -10.06
C TYR A 310 3.18 18.58 -8.88
N GLY A 311 2.56 18.74 -7.72
CA GLY A 311 3.27 19.13 -6.49
C GLY A 311 4.28 18.06 -6.07
N HIS A 312 3.87 16.78 -6.12
CA HIS A 312 4.78 15.65 -5.91
C HIS A 312 5.91 15.64 -6.95
N LEU A 313 5.57 15.83 -8.23
CA LEU A 313 6.54 15.80 -9.32
C LEU A 313 7.55 16.96 -9.25
N LYS A 314 7.09 18.17 -8.94
CA LYS A 314 7.98 19.32 -8.75
C LYS A 314 8.89 19.15 -7.53
N MET A 315 8.41 18.51 -6.45
CA MET A 315 9.27 18.17 -5.32
C MET A 315 10.35 17.16 -5.72
N LEU A 316 9.98 16.12 -6.46
CA LEU A 316 10.92 15.15 -7.02
C LEU A 316 12.00 15.86 -7.86
N ALA A 317 11.58 16.72 -8.77
CA ALA A 317 12.46 17.46 -9.68
C ALA A 317 13.34 18.50 -8.98
N ALA A 318 12.90 19.08 -7.85
CA ALA A 318 13.72 19.99 -7.04
C ALA A 318 14.84 19.26 -6.27
N VAL A 319 14.61 18.00 -5.89
CA VAL A 319 15.58 17.18 -5.15
C VAL A 319 16.53 16.41 -6.08
N GLN A 320 16.03 15.93 -7.22
CA GLN A 320 16.77 15.08 -8.17
C GLN A 320 18.16 15.60 -8.58
N PRO A 321 18.36 16.91 -8.82
CA PRO A 321 19.65 17.47 -9.23
C PRO A 321 20.72 17.34 -8.18
N PHE A 322 20.37 16.97 -6.94
CA PHE A 322 21.28 16.83 -5.83
C PHE A 322 21.39 15.39 -5.34
N ILE A 323 20.91 14.40 -6.10
CA ILE A 323 21.06 12.99 -5.79
C ILE A 323 21.86 12.31 -6.90
N SER A 324 22.93 11.61 -6.54
CA SER A 324 23.81 10.92 -7.51
C SER A 324 23.12 9.69 -8.13
N GLY A 325 22.42 8.89 -7.32
CA GLY A 325 21.49 7.86 -7.75
C GLY A 325 20.11 8.42 -8.14
N ALA A 326 19.08 7.60 -7.96
CA ALA A 326 17.68 7.96 -8.17
C ALA A 326 16.94 8.23 -6.83
N ILE A 327 15.67 8.63 -6.95
CA ILE A 327 14.78 8.86 -5.81
C ILE A 327 13.59 7.92 -5.97
N SER A 328 13.33 7.11 -4.95
CA SER A 328 12.14 6.26 -4.90
C SER A 328 10.99 7.05 -4.26
N LYS A 329 10.42 7.95 -5.06
CA LYS A 329 9.25 8.76 -4.69
C LYS A 329 8.07 8.42 -5.59
N THR A 330 6.91 8.28 -4.98
CA THR A 330 5.62 8.05 -5.61
C THR A 330 4.90 9.38 -5.82
N ILE A 331 4.38 9.58 -7.03
CA ILE A 331 3.37 10.61 -7.28
C ILE A 331 1.99 9.99 -7.08
N ASN A 332 1.26 10.48 -6.08
CA ASN A 332 -0.10 10.04 -5.80
C ASN A 332 -1.06 10.75 -6.77
N MET A 333 -1.97 10.00 -7.37
CA MET A 333 -2.98 10.49 -8.28
C MET A 333 -4.36 10.06 -7.79
N PRO A 334 -5.36 10.93 -7.85
CA PRO A 334 -6.72 10.56 -7.49
C PRO A 334 -7.29 9.60 -8.55
N ARG A 335 -8.35 8.88 -8.18
CA ARG A 335 -8.94 7.81 -9.00
C ARG A 335 -9.37 8.28 -10.38
N GLU A 336 -9.89 9.50 -10.46
CA GLU A 336 -10.41 10.13 -11.67
C GLU A 336 -9.33 10.50 -12.72
N TRP A 337 -8.04 10.30 -12.44
CA TRP A 337 -6.98 10.58 -13.41
C TRP A 337 -7.01 9.62 -14.61
N THR A 338 -6.99 10.18 -15.82
CA THR A 338 -7.03 9.42 -17.08
C THR A 338 -5.65 8.90 -17.49
N VAL A 339 -5.64 7.96 -18.44
CA VAL A 339 -4.40 7.42 -19.03
C VAL A 339 -3.57 8.53 -19.71
N GLU A 340 -4.23 9.48 -20.37
CA GLU A 340 -3.57 10.63 -21.02
C GLU A 340 -2.88 11.53 -20.00
N GLN A 341 -3.53 11.79 -18.86
CA GLN A 341 -2.93 12.58 -17.78
C GLN A 341 -1.72 11.86 -17.16
N VAL A 342 -1.80 10.54 -16.99
CA VAL A 342 -0.68 9.70 -16.54
C VAL A 342 0.49 9.77 -17.53
N LYS A 343 0.20 9.63 -18.84
CA LYS A 343 1.20 9.73 -19.91
C LYS A 343 1.90 11.10 -19.89
N LEU A 344 1.11 12.17 -19.71
CA LEU A 344 1.65 13.53 -19.62
C LEU A 344 2.54 13.69 -18.38
N ALA A 345 2.16 13.14 -17.23
CA ALA A 345 2.99 13.20 -16.02
C ALA A 345 4.35 12.49 -16.20
N TYR A 346 4.41 11.36 -16.91
CA TYR A 346 5.69 10.73 -17.26
C TYR A 346 6.53 11.59 -18.22
N TYR A 347 5.89 12.19 -19.22
CA TYR A 347 6.56 13.09 -20.16
C TYR A 347 7.13 14.30 -19.42
N ASP A 348 6.36 14.89 -18.51
CA ASP A 348 6.78 16.06 -17.74
C ASP A 348 7.84 15.70 -16.70
N ALA A 349 7.83 14.49 -16.13
CA ALA A 349 8.93 14.02 -15.30
C ALA A 349 10.26 14.00 -16.08
N TRP A 350 10.22 13.54 -17.32
CA TRP A 350 11.37 13.54 -18.22
C TRP A 350 11.82 14.96 -18.58
N THR A 351 10.89 15.87 -18.92
CA THR A 351 11.24 17.28 -19.23
C THR A 351 11.80 18.03 -18.02
N MET A 352 11.46 17.60 -16.80
CA MET A 352 12.02 18.12 -15.55
C MET A 352 13.33 17.44 -15.12
N MET A 353 13.96 16.64 -15.99
CA MET A 353 15.21 15.94 -15.71
C MET A 353 15.14 14.93 -14.54
N SER A 354 13.95 14.36 -14.29
CA SER A 354 13.80 13.30 -13.28
C SER A 354 14.41 11.99 -13.77
N LYS A 355 15.19 11.29 -12.94
CA LYS A 355 15.84 10.03 -13.33
C LYS A 355 14.89 8.82 -13.22
N ALA A 356 13.97 8.88 -12.26
CA ALA A 356 12.96 7.86 -12.02
C ALA A 356 11.72 8.51 -11.41
N VAL A 357 10.54 8.01 -11.75
CA VAL A 357 9.27 8.40 -11.15
C VAL A 357 8.44 7.15 -10.93
N ALA A 358 7.96 6.94 -9.71
CA ALA A 358 6.93 5.94 -9.42
C ALA A 358 5.59 6.66 -9.34
N LEU A 359 4.51 5.98 -9.73
CA LEU A 359 3.15 6.52 -9.57
C LEU A 359 2.26 5.56 -8.82
N TYR A 360 1.27 6.15 -8.17
CA TYR A 360 0.18 5.41 -7.58
C TYR A 360 -1.12 6.17 -7.85
N ARG A 361 -2.01 5.57 -8.65
CA ARG A 361 -3.37 6.07 -8.86
C ARG A 361 -4.32 5.34 -7.93
N ASP A 362 -5.05 6.10 -7.11
CA ASP A 362 -5.99 5.54 -6.16
C ASP A 362 -7.00 4.60 -6.84
N GLY A 363 -7.38 3.53 -6.13
CA GLY A 363 -8.27 2.49 -6.63
C GLY A 363 -7.65 1.51 -7.62
N SER A 364 -6.38 1.68 -8.01
CA SER A 364 -5.73 0.79 -9.00
C SER A 364 -5.11 -0.48 -8.38
N LYS A 365 -5.15 -0.65 -7.04
CA LYS A 365 -4.77 -1.89 -6.33
C LYS A 365 -5.91 -2.33 -5.40
N LEU A 366 -6.12 -3.65 -5.31
CA LEU A 366 -7.17 -4.29 -4.50
C LEU A 366 -6.94 -4.19 -2.99
N SER A 367 -5.69 -4.21 -2.54
CA SER A 367 -5.31 -4.01 -1.14
C SER A 367 -4.33 -2.85 -1.06
N GLN A 368 -4.60 -1.92 -0.14
CA GLN A 368 -3.69 -0.82 0.19
C GLN A 368 -3.17 -1.02 1.62
N PRO A 369 -1.86 -0.85 1.86
CA PRO A 369 -1.30 -0.94 3.22
C PRO A 369 -1.80 0.17 4.16
N LEU A 370 -2.20 1.30 3.59
CA LEU A 370 -2.74 2.48 4.26
C LEU A 370 -4.01 2.89 3.52
N ASN A 371 -5.07 3.19 4.28
CA ASN A 371 -6.35 3.67 3.74
C ASN A 371 -6.70 5.02 4.39
N THR A 372 -7.30 5.92 3.59
CA THR A 372 -7.85 7.21 4.06
C THR A 372 -9.37 7.16 4.30
N THR A 373 -10.06 6.25 3.62
CA THR A 373 -11.50 6.02 3.72
C THR A 373 -11.82 4.54 3.47
N LEU A 374 -13.02 4.13 3.81
CA LEU A 374 -13.56 2.78 3.59
C LEU A 374 -14.20 2.57 2.22
N GLU A 375 -14.43 3.64 1.45
CA GLU A 375 -15.32 3.58 0.29
C GLU A 375 -14.85 2.60 -0.79
N GLU A 376 -15.74 1.65 -1.07
CA GLU A 376 -15.62 0.61 -2.07
C GLU A 376 -15.35 1.20 -3.46
N ASN A 377 -14.47 0.58 -4.24
CA ASN A 377 -14.26 0.96 -5.64
C ASN A 377 -15.46 0.51 -6.51
N PRO A 378 -16.35 1.42 -6.98
CA PRO A 378 -17.58 1.06 -7.70
C PRO A 378 -17.30 0.60 -9.13
N GLU A 379 -16.23 1.09 -9.76
CA GLU A 379 -15.81 0.61 -11.08
C GLU A 379 -15.25 -0.81 -10.99
N LEU A 380 -14.51 -1.11 -9.93
CA LEU A 380 -14.08 -2.48 -9.63
C LEU A 380 -15.28 -3.37 -9.26
N LYS A 381 -16.33 -2.82 -8.65
CA LYS A 381 -17.59 -3.55 -8.40
C LYS A 381 -18.27 -3.87 -9.73
N LYS A 382 -18.37 -2.91 -10.66
CA LYS A 382 -18.86 -3.15 -12.03
C LYS A 382 -18.04 -4.17 -12.83
N ILE A 383 -16.71 -4.10 -12.77
CA ILE A 383 -15.81 -5.06 -13.44
C ILE A 383 -15.94 -6.47 -12.83
N LEU A 384 -16.26 -6.59 -11.54
CA LEU A 384 -16.49 -7.86 -10.86
C LEU A 384 -17.95 -8.33 -10.93
N ASP A 385 -18.90 -7.43 -11.19
CA ASP A 385 -20.33 -7.69 -11.37
C ASP A 385 -20.70 -7.97 -12.84
N GLU A 386 -19.75 -7.80 -13.78
CA GLU A 386 -19.85 -8.42 -15.10
C GLU A 386 -19.97 -9.92 -14.90
N LYS A 387 -21.19 -10.43 -15.11
CA LYS A 387 -21.49 -11.85 -15.01
C LYS A 387 -20.56 -12.61 -15.95
N GLU A 388 -19.60 -13.36 -15.39
CA GLU A 388 -18.96 -14.45 -16.11
C GLU A 388 -20.07 -15.31 -16.71
N GLU A 389 -20.08 -15.44 -18.04
CA GLU A 389 -20.92 -16.46 -18.68
C GLU A 389 -20.52 -17.82 -18.10
N PRO A 390 -21.49 -18.69 -17.75
CA PRO A 390 -21.18 -19.92 -17.06
C PRO A 390 -20.41 -20.86 -18.00
N THR A 391 -19.09 -20.90 -17.86
CA THR A 391 -18.25 -21.94 -18.44
C THR A 391 -18.43 -23.23 -17.66
N MET A 392 -18.66 -24.34 -18.35
CA MET A 392 -18.75 -25.66 -17.72
C MET A 392 -17.41 -26.02 -17.09
N ARG A 393 -17.32 -25.91 -15.76
CA ARG A 393 -16.16 -26.36 -14.97
C ARG A 393 -16.33 -27.81 -14.56
N VAL A 394 -15.45 -28.68 -15.04
CA VAL A 394 -15.41 -30.10 -14.65
C VAL A 394 -14.25 -30.31 -13.68
N LYS A 395 -14.52 -30.92 -12.53
CA LYS A 395 -13.50 -31.23 -11.53
C LYS A 395 -13.09 -32.70 -11.64
N ILE A 396 -11.80 -32.95 -11.83
CA ILE A 396 -11.22 -34.30 -11.81
C ILE A 396 -10.37 -34.42 -10.55
N GLN A 397 -10.58 -35.47 -9.76
CA GLN A 397 -9.80 -35.72 -8.55
C GLN A 397 -9.17 -37.12 -8.57
N LYS A 398 -7.93 -37.20 -8.10
CA LYS A 398 -7.21 -38.45 -7.89
C LYS A 398 -6.69 -38.47 -6.46
N LYS A 399 -7.11 -39.47 -5.69
CA LYS A 399 -6.66 -39.72 -4.32
C LYS A 399 -5.73 -40.92 -4.32
N MET A 400 -4.64 -40.83 -3.57
CA MET A 400 -3.66 -41.90 -3.44
C MET A 400 -2.92 -41.80 -2.12
N GLN A 401 -2.11 -42.82 -1.80
CA GLN A 401 -1.23 -42.82 -0.64
C GLN A 401 0.23 -42.85 -1.05
N ILE A 402 1.04 -41.99 -0.42
CA ILE A 402 2.49 -42.02 -0.51
C ILE A 402 3.01 -42.34 0.89
N GLY A 403 3.50 -43.57 1.09
CA GLY A 403 3.83 -44.07 2.43
C GLY A 403 2.59 -44.16 3.32
N GLN A 404 2.62 -43.52 4.48
CA GLN A 404 1.48 -43.46 5.43
C GLN A 404 0.62 -42.19 5.30
N ARG A 405 0.80 -41.40 4.23
CA ARG A 405 0.16 -40.08 4.06
C ARG A 405 -0.74 -40.09 2.83
N ASN A 406 -1.87 -39.39 2.92
CA ASN A 406 -2.80 -39.27 1.80
C ASN A 406 -2.46 -38.05 0.93
N LEU A 407 -2.45 -38.26 -0.38
CA LEU A 407 -2.29 -37.24 -1.40
C LEU A 407 -3.58 -37.15 -2.21
N THR A 408 -4.11 -35.94 -2.35
CA THR A 408 -5.22 -35.63 -3.26
C THR A 408 -4.75 -34.63 -4.30
N LEU A 409 -4.79 -35.05 -5.57
CA LEU A 409 -4.58 -34.20 -6.73
C LEU A 409 -5.95 -33.82 -7.29
N THR A 410 -6.15 -32.54 -7.60
CA THR A 410 -7.40 -32.02 -8.14
C THR A 410 -7.09 -31.17 -9.36
N ALA A 411 -7.73 -31.45 -10.49
CA ALA A 411 -7.71 -30.58 -11.66
C ALA A 411 -9.08 -29.95 -11.88
N LEU A 412 -9.07 -28.70 -12.32
CA LEU A 412 -10.24 -28.01 -12.86
C LEU A 412 -10.07 -27.91 -14.38
N LEU A 413 -11.08 -28.37 -15.10
CA LEU A 413 -11.15 -28.27 -16.55
C LEU A 413 -12.21 -27.24 -16.93
N GLU A 414 -11.88 -26.37 -17.87
CA GLU A 414 -12.80 -25.47 -18.55
C GLU A 414 -12.78 -25.81 -20.04
N GLU A 415 -13.96 -25.99 -20.64
CA GLU A 415 -14.10 -26.38 -22.06
C GLU A 415 -13.28 -27.63 -22.46
N GLY A 416 -13.07 -28.54 -21.51
CA GLY A 416 -12.28 -29.75 -21.72
C GLY A 416 -10.77 -29.57 -21.67
N LYS A 417 -10.26 -28.43 -21.18
CA LYS A 417 -8.82 -28.18 -20.95
C LYS A 417 -8.54 -27.89 -19.48
N SER A 418 -7.44 -28.41 -18.94
CA SER A 418 -7.01 -28.18 -17.56
C SER A 418 -6.55 -26.74 -17.37
N THR A 419 -7.23 -26.00 -16.50
CA THR A 419 -6.90 -24.60 -16.19
C THR A 419 -6.13 -24.45 -14.89
N SER A 420 -6.33 -25.37 -13.94
CA SER A 420 -5.59 -25.35 -12.67
C SER A 420 -5.53 -26.72 -12.01
N ILE A 421 -4.50 -26.90 -11.19
CA ILE A 421 -4.25 -28.06 -10.34
C ILE A 421 -4.09 -27.61 -8.89
N ALA A 422 -4.65 -28.39 -7.98
CA ALA A 422 -4.43 -28.29 -6.55
C ALA A 422 -3.89 -29.61 -5.99
N VAL A 423 -3.01 -29.49 -5.01
CA VAL A 423 -2.38 -30.61 -4.31
C VAL A 423 -2.67 -30.47 -2.83
N ALA A 424 -3.32 -31.47 -2.24
CA ALA A 424 -3.47 -31.59 -0.80
C ALA A 424 -2.71 -32.83 -0.33
N PHE A 425 -1.71 -32.65 0.51
CA PHE A 425 -0.89 -33.73 1.04
C PHE A 425 -0.88 -33.65 2.57
N ASP A 426 -1.33 -34.72 3.22
CA ASP A 426 -1.50 -34.73 4.68
C ASP A 426 -0.15 -34.73 5.42
N GLY A 427 -0.08 -33.98 6.52
CA GLY A 427 1.04 -34.04 7.47
C GLY A 427 2.35 -33.43 6.95
N LEU A 428 2.28 -32.41 6.09
CA LEU A 428 3.45 -31.62 5.67
C LEU A 428 3.94 -30.71 6.81
N THR A 429 5.26 -30.56 6.89
CA THR A 429 5.88 -29.47 7.68
C THR A 429 5.74 -28.14 6.92
N PRO A 430 5.82 -26.96 7.59
CA PRO A 430 5.68 -25.66 6.92
C PRO A 430 6.62 -25.45 5.73
N VAL A 431 7.86 -25.98 5.81
CA VAL A 431 8.84 -25.91 4.71
C VAL A 431 8.39 -26.77 3.52
N GLN A 432 7.86 -27.97 3.77
CA GLN A 432 7.37 -28.86 2.72
C GLN A 432 6.09 -28.33 2.05
N GLU A 433 5.22 -27.68 2.82
CA GLU A 433 4.05 -26.99 2.32
C GLU A 433 4.44 -25.82 1.40
N ALA A 434 5.41 -24.98 1.82
CA ALA A 434 5.92 -23.90 0.99
C ALA A 434 6.54 -24.40 -0.33
N MET A 435 7.32 -25.49 -0.28
CA MET A 435 7.90 -26.11 -1.49
C MET A 435 6.84 -26.69 -2.41
N THR A 436 5.81 -27.34 -1.85
CA THR A 436 4.69 -27.91 -2.62
C THR A 436 3.88 -26.79 -3.28
N ASN A 437 3.60 -25.70 -2.56
CA ASN A 437 2.91 -24.54 -3.12
C ASN A 437 3.70 -23.88 -4.24
N ALA A 438 5.03 -23.74 -4.09
CA ALA A 438 5.88 -23.20 -5.15
C ALA A 438 5.84 -24.08 -6.43
N LEU A 439 5.86 -25.40 -6.26
CA LEU A 439 5.73 -26.36 -7.37
C LEU A 439 4.37 -26.24 -8.07
N VAL A 440 3.27 -26.24 -7.30
CA VAL A 440 1.90 -26.14 -7.82
C VAL A 440 1.67 -24.82 -8.54
N ASN A 441 2.16 -23.71 -7.98
CA ASN A 441 2.05 -22.40 -8.62
C ASN A 441 2.80 -22.35 -9.95
N THR A 442 3.94 -23.01 -10.05
CA THR A 442 4.69 -23.11 -11.32
C THR A 442 3.90 -23.88 -12.37
N VAL A 443 3.28 -25.00 -12.00
CA VAL A 443 2.40 -25.78 -12.89
C VAL A 443 1.18 -24.95 -13.32
N ASN A 444 0.51 -24.28 -12.39
CA ASN A 444 -0.66 -23.45 -12.69
C ASN A 444 -0.33 -22.25 -13.56
N LEU A 445 0.83 -21.63 -13.36
CA LEU A 445 1.31 -20.55 -14.22
C LEU A 445 1.48 -21.06 -15.65
N SER A 446 2.09 -22.23 -15.85
CA SER A 446 2.26 -22.83 -17.17
C SER A 446 0.92 -23.18 -17.84
N LEU A 447 -0.03 -23.76 -17.11
CA LEU A 447 -1.38 -24.04 -17.61
C LEU A 447 -2.12 -22.76 -18.03
N SER A 448 -2.02 -21.69 -17.24
CA SER A 448 -2.64 -20.39 -17.55
C SER A 448 -2.08 -19.73 -18.83
N HIS A 449 -0.86 -20.08 -19.23
CA HIS A 449 -0.25 -19.64 -20.50
C HIS A 449 -0.56 -20.59 -21.67
N GLY A 450 -1.45 -21.57 -21.47
CA GLY A 450 -1.91 -22.50 -22.50
C GLY A 450 -0.91 -23.61 -22.84
N LEU A 451 0.07 -23.88 -21.98
CA LEU A 451 0.99 -25.01 -22.18
C LEU A 451 0.28 -26.34 -21.93
N ALA A 452 0.50 -27.31 -22.82
CA ALA A 452 -0.08 -28.64 -22.71
C ALA A 452 0.42 -29.37 -21.43
N PRO A 453 -0.43 -30.13 -20.72
CA PRO A 453 -0.02 -30.86 -19.52
C PRO A 453 1.21 -31.77 -19.71
N SER A 454 1.38 -32.43 -20.86
CA SER A 454 2.57 -33.23 -21.19
C SER A 454 3.86 -32.44 -21.25
N LEU A 455 3.83 -31.23 -21.82
CA LEU A 455 5.00 -30.36 -21.87
C LEU A 455 5.41 -29.92 -20.45
N ILE A 456 4.42 -29.64 -19.59
CA ILE A 456 4.68 -29.28 -18.19
C ILE A 456 5.27 -30.48 -17.45
N ALA A 457 4.69 -31.68 -17.62
CA ALA A 457 5.21 -32.91 -17.03
C ALA A 457 6.66 -33.19 -17.47
N GLN A 458 6.96 -33.06 -18.76
CA GLN A 458 8.27 -33.38 -19.33
C GLN A 458 9.36 -32.37 -18.96
N HIS A 459 9.04 -31.06 -18.96
CA HIS A 459 10.05 -30.01 -18.83
C HIS A 459 10.07 -29.32 -17.47
N SER A 460 8.94 -29.26 -16.76
CA SER A 460 8.84 -28.57 -15.46
C SER A 460 8.90 -29.53 -14.27
N LEU A 461 8.62 -30.83 -14.48
CA LEU A 461 8.56 -31.85 -13.42
C LEU A 461 9.61 -32.95 -13.57
N ASN A 462 10.72 -32.69 -14.27
CA ASN A 462 11.79 -33.67 -14.51
C ASN A 462 12.71 -33.87 -13.29
N VAL A 463 12.15 -34.38 -12.19
CA VAL A 463 12.90 -34.70 -10.96
C VAL A 463 12.81 -36.21 -10.71
N GLU A 464 13.95 -36.89 -10.81
CA GLU A 464 14.03 -38.33 -10.53
C GLU A 464 13.82 -38.63 -9.04
N GLY A 465 13.06 -39.71 -8.76
CA GLY A 465 12.95 -40.28 -7.43
C GLY A 465 12.03 -39.56 -6.45
N HIS A 466 11.48 -38.38 -6.76
CA HIS A 466 10.57 -37.68 -5.85
C HIS A 466 9.11 -38.17 -6.01
N PRO A 467 8.50 -38.80 -4.97
CA PRO A 467 7.18 -39.42 -5.09
C PRO A 467 6.08 -38.44 -5.51
N LEU A 468 5.98 -37.26 -4.88
CA LEU A 468 4.95 -36.25 -5.22
C LEU A 468 5.06 -35.75 -6.67
N VAL A 469 6.28 -35.44 -7.13
CA VAL A 469 6.54 -34.93 -8.48
C VAL A 469 6.18 -36.00 -9.51
N ARG A 470 6.54 -37.26 -9.25
CA ARG A 470 6.17 -38.39 -10.10
C ARG A 470 4.65 -38.54 -10.24
N GLU A 471 3.92 -38.50 -9.13
CA GLU A 471 2.46 -38.65 -9.15
C GLU A 471 1.76 -37.44 -9.80
N LEU A 472 2.27 -36.22 -9.57
CA LEU A 472 1.77 -35.01 -10.23
C LEU A 472 2.03 -35.03 -11.74
N SER A 473 3.22 -35.47 -12.16
CA SER A 473 3.58 -35.65 -13.57
C SER A 473 2.70 -36.69 -14.24
N ALA A 474 2.45 -37.83 -13.58
CA ALA A 474 1.55 -38.86 -14.09
C ALA A 474 0.11 -38.34 -14.21
N PHE A 475 -0.37 -37.57 -13.23
CA PHE A 475 -1.70 -36.97 -13.25
C PHE A 475 -1.87 -35.97 -14.41
N LEU A 476 -0.86 -35.13 -14.70
CA LEU A 476 -0.87 -34.23 -15.85
C LEU A 476 -0.99 -34.99 -17.20
N LEU A 477 -0.23 -36.07 -17.36
CA LEU A 477 -0.29 -36.90 -18.57
C LEU A 477 -1.66 -37.59 -18.71
N GLU A 478 -2.24 -38.05 -17.60
CA GLU A 478 -3.59 -38.61 -17.57
C GLU A 478 -4.66 -37.57 -17.95
N LEU A 479 -4.52 -36.32 -17.48
CA LEU A 479 -5.44 -35.23 -17.81
C LEU A 479 -5.44 -34.96 -19.32
N GLU A 480 -4.29 -34.80 -19.96
CA GLU A 480 -4.24 -34.56 -21.41
C GLU A 480 -4.84 -35.70 -22.25
N SER A 481 -4.71 -36.95 -21.77
CA SER A 481 -5.38 -38.08 -22.41
C SER A 481 -6.91 -38.01 -22.30
N SER A 482 -7.43 -37.33 -21.26
CA SER A 482 -8.85 -37.06 -21.07
C SER A 482 -9.33 -35.80 -21.81
N GLU A 483 -8.46 -34.81 -22.02
CA GLU A 483 -8.72 -33.60 -22.82
C GLU A 483 -8.88 -33.93 -24.32
N ASN A 484 -8.17 -34.96 -24.81
CA ASN A 484 -8.17 -35.36 -26.22
C ASN A 484 -9.28 -36.37 -26.62
N LYS A 485 -10.22 -36.70 -25.72
CA LYS A 485 -11.35 -37.59 -26.07
C LYS A 485 -12.53 -36.78 -26.64
N PRO A 486 -12.96 -37.04 -27.88
CA PRO A 486 -14.15 -36.38 -28.44
C PRO A 486 -15.40 -36.92 -27.76
N SER A 487 -16.15 -36.03 -27.11
CA SER A 487 -17.57 -36.19 -26.70
C SER A 487 -17.99 -37.60 -26.26
N LEU A 488 -17.93 -37.88 -24.96
CA LEU A 488 -18.60 -39.04 -24.35
C LEU A 488 -20.12 -38.81 -24.32
N SER A 489 -20.78 -39.23 -25.40
CA SER A 489 -22.17 -39.67 -25.39
C SER A 489 -22.33 -40.88 -24.46
N ASN A 490 -23.31 -40.80 -23.56
CA ASN A 490 -23.92 -41.87 -22.76
C ASN A 490 -23.36 -43.29 -22.99
N GLY A 491 -22.55 -43.79 -22.07
CA GLY A 491 -22.13 -45.19 -22.03
C GLY A 491 -21.15 -45.47 -20.90
N LEU A 492 -21.61 -46.22 -19.90
CA LEU A 492 -20.80 -46.72 -18.77
C LEU A 492 -19.67 -47.64 -19.28
N ALA A 493 -18.44 -47.37 -18.84
CA ALA A 493 -17.37 -48.36 -18.77
C ALA A 493 -16.49 -48.06 -17.54
N HIS A 494 -16.52 -48.97 -16.57
CA HIS A 494 -15.62 -48.99 -15.41
C HIS A 494 -14.28 -49.58 -15.84
N GLU A 495 -13.28 -48.75 -16.13
CA GLU A 495 -11.87 -49.15 -16.08
C GLU A 495 -11.00 -47.96 -15.63
N ASN A 496 -10.10 -48.22 -14.68
CA ASN A 496 -9.16 -47.32 -13.98
C ASN A 496 -9.79 -46.41 -12.91
N GLY A 497 -9.22 -46.41 -11.71
CA GLY A 497 -9.76 -45.86 -10.45
C GLY A 497 -9.98 -44.35 -10.37
N PHE A 498 -10.76 -43.79 -11.28
CA PHE A 498 -11.26 -42.42 -11.27
C PHE A 498 -12.63 -42.35 -10.57
N GLU A 499 -12.76 -41.53 -9.53
CA GLU A 499 -14.07 -41.06 -9.08
C GLU A 499 -14.51 -39.92 -10.00
N HIS A 500 -15.23 -40.25 -11.08
CA HIS A 500 -15.98 -39.24 -11.84
C HIS A 500 -17.24 -38.84 -11.08
N SER A 501 -17.15 -37.84 -10.20
CA SER A 501 -18.35 -37.21 -9.65
C SER A 501 -18.92 -36.20 -10.65
N GLN A 502 -19.76 -36.65 -11.60
CA GLN A 502 -20.71 -35.75 -12.26
C GLN A 502 -21.86 -35.47 -11.27
N ALA A 503 -21.62 -34.57 -10.33
CA ALA A 503 -22.70 -34.04 -9.50
C ALA A 503 -23.40 -32.92 -10.28
N ILE A 504 -24.42 -33.28 -11.08
CA ILE A 504 -25.47 -32.32 -11.44
C ILE A 504 -26.33 -32.15 -10.18
N GLN A 505 -25.91 -31.27 -9.28
CA GLN A 505 -26.76 -30.81 -8.18
C GLN A 505 -27.51 -29.55 -8.61
N GLN A 506 -28.71 -29.73 -9.16
CA GLN A 506 -29.78 -28.77 -8.91
C GLN A 506 -30.21 -28.94 -7.46
N SER A 507 -29.51 -28.29 -6.53
CA SER A 507 -29.96 -28.19 -5.14
C SER A 507 -30.28 -26.74 -4.81
N LYS A 508 -31.56 -26.46 -4.53
CA LYS A 508 -31.96 -25.30 -3.73
C LYS A 508 -31.44 -25.51 -2.31
N LYS A 509 -30.14 -25.34 -2.08
CA LYS A 509 -29.61 -25.15 -0.74
C LYS A 509 -29.78 -23.68 -0.39
N LYS A 510 -30.41 -23.40 0.76
CA LYS A 510 -30.17 -22.14 1.48
C LYS A 510 -28.66 -21.96 1.53
N GLU A 511 -28.12 -21.00 0.80
CA GLU A 511 -26.73 -20.61 0.93
C GLU A 511 -26.53 -20.12 2.36
N GLU A 512 -25.87 -20.93 3.20
CA GLU A 512 -25.16 -20.38 4.34
C GLU A 512 -24.07 -19.48 3.77
N LYS A 513 -24.37 -18.17 3.70
CA LYS A 513 -23.40 -17.17 3.30
C LYS A 513 -22.19 -17.30 4.22
N ALA A 514 -21.01 -17.47 3.63
CA ALA A 514 -19.76 -17.49 4.37
C ALA A 514 -19.65 -16.21 5.22
N SER A 515 -19.26 -16.36 6.49
CA SER A 515 -19.14 -15.25 7.45
C SER A 515 -17.67 -14.91 7.73
N CYS A 516 -17.36 -13.62 7.91
CA CYS A 516 -16.04 -13.12 8.34
C CYS A 516 -15.63 -13.83 9.62
N ARG A 517 -14.44 -14.42 9.63
CA ARG A 517 -13.96 -15.18 10.79
C ARG A 517 -13.75 -14.32 12.03
N GLY A 518 -13.44 -13.03 11.91
CA GLY A 518 -13.23 -12.13 13.04
C GLY A 518 -14.39 -11.21 13.40
N CYS A 519 -15.36 -10.94 12.51
CA CYS A 519 -16.56 -10.16 12.88
C CYS A 519 -17.90 -10.83 12.65
N GLY A 520 -17.92 -12.03 12.06
CA GLY A 520 -19.15 -12.78 11.79
C GLY A 520 -20.04 -12.23 10.67
N ALA A 521 -19.68 -11.10 10.04
CA ALA A 521 -20.48 -10.54 8.95
C ALA A 521 -20.49 -11.44 7.72
N THR A 522 -21.66 -11.58 7.10
CA THR A 522 -21.87 -12.41 5.89
C THR A 522 -21.53 -11.67 4.59
N GLN A 523 -21.18 -10.38 4.68
CA GLN A 523 -20.72 -9.57 3.56
C GLN A 523 -19.22 -9.81 3.34
N LEU A 524 -18.94 -10.84 2.52
CA LEU A 524 -17.60 -11.19 2.07
C LEU A 524 -17.52 -10.98 0.56
N ARG A 525 -16.51 -10.23 0.12
CA ARG A 525 -16.14 -9.98 -1.28
C ARG A 525 -14.88 -10.75 -1.64
N GLN A 526 -14.83 -11.32 -2.84
CA GLN A 526 -13.62 -12.00 -3.31
C GLN A 526 -12.51 -10.98 -3.65
N ASN A 527 -11.29 -11.23 -3.16
CA ASN A 527 -10.08 -10.44 -3.36
C ASN A 527 -8.92 -11.40 -3.72
N GLY A 528 -8.71 -11.62 -5.02
CA GLY A 528 -7.79 -12.65 -5.50
C GLY A 528 -8.26 -14.05 -5.12
N THR A 529 -7.40 -14.84 -4.49
CA THR A 529 -7.71 -16.19 -3.97
C THR A 529 -8.38 -16.17 -2.58
N CYS A 530 -8.60 -15.00 -1.98
CA CYS A 530 -9.14 -14.86 -0.64
C CYS A 530 -10.45 -14.07 -0.61
N MET A 531 -11.17 -14.14 0.52
CA MET A 531 -12.37 -13.37 0.79
C MET A 531 -12.04 -12.20 1.71
N LEU A 532 -12.30 -10.97 1.29
CA LEU A 532 -12.28 -9.75 2.08
C LEU A 532 -13.66 -9.52 2.68
N CYS A 533 -13.77 -9.32 3.98
CA CYS A 533 -15.03 -8.87 4.55
C CYS A 533 -15.25 -7.38 4.33
N GLU A 534 -16.42 -7.02 3.83
CA GLU A 534 -16.84 -5.64 3.61
C GLU A 534 -17.16 -4.91 4.93
N ILE A 535 -17.31 -5.66 6.04
CA ILE A 535 -17.50 -5.10 7.38
C ILE A 535 -16.17 -4.99 8.12
N CYS A 536 -15.47 -6.10 8.38
CA CYS A 536 -14.27 -6.09 9.22
C CYS A 536 -12.96 -5.80 8.46
N GLY A 537 -12.97 -5.81 7.12
CA GLY A 537 -11.75 -5.72 6.30
C GLY A 537 -10.83 -6.94 6.40
N GLU A 538 -11.24 -8.01 7.09
CA GLU A 538 -10.47 -9.23 7.28
C GLU A 538 -10.42 -10.05 6.00
N THR A 539 -9.26 -10.66 5.71
CA THR A 539 -9.04 -11.48 4.53
C THR A 539 -8.95 -12.94 4.92
N SER A 540 -9.50 -13.87 4.13
CA SER A 540 -9.49 -15.31 4.43
C SER A 540 -8.14 -16.00 4.23
N GLY A 541 -7.00 -15.31 4.36
CA GLY A 541 -5.67 -15.91 4.35
C GLY A 541 -4.64 -15.38 3.35
N CYS A 542 -4.88 -14.24 2.70
CA CYS A 542 -3.88 -13.60 1.82
C CYS A 542 -3.15 -12.54 2.64
N SER A 543 -1.87 -12.78 2.91
CA SER A 543 -0.92 -11.85 3.52
C SER A 543 -0.53 -10.73 2.56
#